data_AF-A0A946VMS6-F1
#
_entry.id   AF-A0A946VMS6-F1
#
_cell.length_a   1.000
_cell.length_b   1.000
_cell.length_c   1.000
_cell.angle_alpha   90.00
_cell.angle_beta   90.00
_cell.angle_gamma   90.00
#
_symmetry.space_group_name_H-M   'P 1'
#
loop_
_entity.id
_entity.type
_entity.pdbx_description
1 polymer ?
#
loop_
_entity_poly.entity_id
_entity_poly.type
_entity_poly.pdbx_seq_one_letter_code
_entity_poly.pdbx_strand_id
1 'polypeptide(L)'
;MAVPTPHSRRLFLRAALRAASGSALTLTLPAIMTACAQANQARLNGASFQTLSIREAAEFEAIASRIIPGDDTPGAKEAGVIYFIDNVVGSEQDTLSLLREGLEELQSRSSNLHGTASFYNLSPTQQDGLLT
;
A
#
# COMPACT_ATOMS: atom_id res chain seq x y z
N MET A 1 16.88 22.28 0.40
CA MET A 1 15.92 21.95 -0.68
C MET A 1 16.69 21.33 -1.84
N ALA A 2 16.88 20.01 -1.83
CA ALA A 2 17.68 19.32 -2.85
C ALA A 2 16.79 18.94 -4.03
N VAL A 3 17.05 19.52 -5.20
CA VAL A 3 16.37 19.13 -6.45
C VAL A 3 16.84 17.72 -6.83
N PRO A 4 15.96 16.73 -7.05
CA PRO A 4 16.39 15.40 -7.43
C PRO A 4 17.00 15.44 -8.84
N THR A 5 18.27 15.09 -8.96
CA THR A 5 18.95 15.03 -10.26
C THR A 5 18.48 13.79 -11.05
N PRO A 6 18.47 13.84 -12.39
CA PRO A 6 17.89 12.80 -13.26
C PRO A 6 18.48 11.39 -13.07
N HIS A 7 19.65 11.26 -12.45
CA HIS A 7 20.28 9.98 -12.11
C HIS A 7 19.53 9.24 -10.98
N SER A 8 18.92 9.96 -10.04
CA SER A 8 18.22 9.36 -8.89
C SER A 8 16.93 8.63 -9.29
N ARG A 9 16.23 9.14 -10.31
CA ARG A 9 14.97 8.54 -10.82
C ARG A 9 15.21 7.21 -11.52
N ARG A 10 16.21 7.14 -12.41
CA ARG A 10 16.56 5.88 -13.10
C ARG A 10 17.09 4.84 -12.13
N LEU A 11 17.85 5.24 -11.12
CA LEU A 11 18.37 4.31 -10.11
C LEU A 11 17.24 3.75 -9.24
N PHE A 12 16.35 4.63 -8.77
CA PHE A 12 15.13 4.24 -8.04
C PHE A 12 14.25 3.29 -8.87
N LEU A 13 13.99 3.61 -10.14
CA LEU A 13 13.21 2.73 -11.02
C LEU A 13 13.88 1.37 -11.25
N ARG A 14 15.22 1.31 -11.35
CA ARG A 14 15.94 0.04 -11.47
C ARG A 14 15.91 -0.77 -10.18
N ALA A 15 15.92 -0.10 -9.03
CA ALA A 15 15.76 -0.76 -7.73
C ALA A 15 14.32 -1.29 -7.58
N ALA A 16 13.31 -0.47 -7.88
CA ALA A 16 11.91 -0.85 -7.86
C ALA A 16 11.60 -2.00 -8.83
N LEU A 17 12.16 -1.98 -10.04
CA LEU A 17 11.97 -3.05 -11.03
C LEU A 17 12.60 -4.38 -10.58
N ARG A 18 13.76 -4.35 -9.90
CA ARG A 18 14.38 -5.55 -9.33
C ARG A 18 13.60 -6.12 -8.15
N ALA A 19 13.01 -5.25 -7.33
CA ALA A 19 12.11 -5.69 -6.26
C ALA A 19 10.84 -6.31 -6.85
N ALA A 20 10.29 -5.71 -7.92
CA ALA A 20 9.09 -6.20 -8.60
C ALA A 20 9.30 -7.56 -9.30
N SER A 21 10.52 -7.90 -9.74
CA SER A 21 10.78 -9.21 -10.37
C SER A 21 10.58 -10.43 -9.45
N GLY A 22 10.45 -10.24 -8.14
CA GLY A 22 10.05 -11.30 -7.18
C GLY A 22 8.57 -11.25 -6.79
N SER A 23 7.78 -10.32 -7.33
CA SER A 23 6.36 -10.17 -7.02
C SER A 23 5.50 -11.09 -7.90
N ALA A 24 4.33 -11.49 -7.38
CA ALA A 24 3.35 -12.30 -8.10
C ALA A 24 2.69 -11.57 -9.29
N LEU A 25 2.95 -10.26 -9.45
CA LEU A 25 2.32 -9.41 -10.45
C LEU A 25 3.32 -8.96 -11.51
N THR A 26 3.05 -9.28 -12.77
CA THR A 26 3.85 -8.78 -13.90
C THR A 26 3.35 -7.41 -14.35
N LEU A 27 4.01 -6.35 -13.89
CA LEU A 27 3.64 -4.97 -14.25
C LEU A 27 4.70 -4.32 -15.14
N THR A 28 4.27 -3.85 -16.32
CA THR A 28 5.13 -3.01 -17.17
C THR A 28 5.19 -1.58 -16.65
N LEU A 29 6.28 -0.84 -16.93
CA LEU A 29 6.42 0.54 -16.46
C LEU A 29 5.27 1.48 -16.90
N PRO A 30 4.78 1.42 -18.15
CA PRO A 30 3.60 2.20 -18.55
C PRO A 30 2.34 1.82 -17.77
N ALA A 31 2.14 0.52 -17.48
CA ALA A 31 1.00 0.05 -16.68
C ALA A 31 1.07 0.59 -15.24
N ILE A 32 2.25 0.56 -14.61
CA ILE A 32 2.47 1.15 -13.29
C ILE A 32 2.12 2.64 -13.28
N MET A 33 2.65 3.40 -14.24
CA MET A 33 2.38 4.85 -14.31
C MET A 33 0.89 5.16 -14.49
N THR A 34 0.21 4.38 -15.32
CA THR A 34 -1.22 4.52 -15.59
C THR A 34 -2.04 4.21 -14.34
N ALA A 35 -1.74 3.09 -13.69
CA ALA A 35 -2.41 2.68 -12.46
C ALA A 35 -2.17 3.68 -11.31
N CYS A 36 -0.96 4.21 -11.16
CA CYS A 36 -0.68 5.27 -10.18
C CYS A 36 -1.48 6.56 -10.47
N ALA A 37 -1.57 6.98 -11.73
CA ALA A 37 -2.36 8.16 -12.11
C ALA A 37 -3.86 7.96 -11.82
N GLN A 38 -4.40 6.78 -12.17
CA GLN A 38 -5.79 6.42 -11.90
C GLN A 38 -6.07 6.35 -10.40
N ALA A 39 -5.18 5.74 -9.61
CA ALA A 39 -5.30 5.64 -8.16
C ALA A 39 -5.34 7.02 -7.50
N ASN A 40 -4.45 7.94 -7.90
CA ASN A 40 -4.46 9.31 -7.38
C ASN A 40 -5.73 10.07 -7.79
N GLN A 41 -6.22 9.89 -9.02
CA GLN A 41 -7.50 10.50 -9.43
C GLN A 41 -8.69 9.94 -8.65
N ALA A 42 -8.76 8.62 -8.45
CA ALA A 42 -9.80 7.98 -7.66
C ALA A 42 -9.83 8.52 -6.22
N ARG A 43 -8.65 8.69 -5.61
CA ARG A 43 -8.51 9.34 -4.29
C ARG A 43 -9.02 10.77 -4.29
N LEU A 44 -8.60 11.60 -5.24
CA LEU A 44 -9.02 13.00 -5.33
C LEU A 44 -10.54 13.15 -5.52
N ASN A 45 -11.15 12.21 -6.23
CA ASN A 45 -12.58 12.18 -6.49
C ASN A 45 -13.39 11.51 -5.36
N GLY A 46 -12.74 10.94 -4.34
CA GLY A 46 -13.41 10.18 -3.29
C GLY A 46 -14.19 8.98 -3.84
N ALA A 47 -13.65 8.31 -4.86
CA ALA A 47 -14.31 7.19 -5.51
C ALA A 47 -14.54 6.03 -4.53
N SER A 48 -15.60 5.26 -4.75
CA SER A 48 -15.84 4.00 -4.03
C SER A 48 -14.85 2.93 -4.46
N PHE A 49 -14.46 2.07 -3.51
CA PHE A 49 -13.68 0.87 -3.79
C PHE A 49 -14.49 -0.14 -4.61
N GLN A 50 -13.81 -0.83 -5.52
CA GLN A 50 -14.39 -1.83 -6.42
C GLN A 50 -14.33 -3.23 -5.81
N THR A 51 -13.24 -3.56 -5.12
CA THR A 51 -12.93 -4.91 -4.64
C THR A 51 -12.83 -4.98 -3.12
N LEU A 52 -12.19 -4.00 -2.49
CA LEU A 52 -12.00 -3.94 -1.05
C LEU A 52 -13.24 -3.41 -0.35
N SER A 53 -13.59 -3.99 0.79
CA SER A 53 -14.51 -3.35 1.72
C SER A 53 -13.89 -2.10 2.35
N ILE A 54 -14.71 -1.18 2.87
CA ILE A 54 -14.23 0.03 3.57
C ILE A 54 -13.29 -0.33 4.73
N ARG A 55 -13.58 -1.43 5.44
CA ARG A 55 -12.75 -1.89 6.55
C ARG A 55 -11.41 -2.44 6.07
N GLU A 56 -11.40 -3.33 5.08
CA GLU A 56 -10.15 -3.83 4.49
C GLU A 56 -9.31 -2.68 3.93
N ALA A 57 -9.96 -1.71 3.29
CA ALA A 57 -9.28 -0.54 2.76
C ALA A 57 -8.58 0.27 3.86
N ALA A 58 -9.23 0.48 5.00
CA ALA A 58 -8.63 1.17 6.14
C ALA A 58 -7.45 0.40 6.74
N GLU A 59 -7.55 -0.93 6.84
CA GLU A 59 -6.46 -1.80 7.32
C GLU A 59 -5.24 -1.71 6.40
N PHE A 60 -5.42 -1.93 5.10
CA PHE A 60 -4.32 -1.88 4.14
C PHE A 60 -3.77 -0.45 3.96
N GLU A 61 -4.59 0.59 4.06
CA GLU A 61 -4.12 1.98 4.06
C GLU A 61 -3.23 2.26 5.27
N ALA A 62 -3.60 1.78 6.46
CA ALA A 62 -2.78 1.92 7.66
C ALA A 62 -1.42 1.20 7.51
N ILE A 63 -1.42 -0.04 7.02
CA ILE A 63 -0.19 -0.80 6.74
C ILE A 63 0.69 -0.07 5.73
N ALA A 64 0.12 0.35 4.59
CA ALA A 64 0.87 1.04 3.54
C ALA A 64 1.45 2.38 4.04
N SER A 65 0.72 3.09 4.90
CA SER A 65 1.17 4.34 5.51
C SER A 65 2.30 4.18 6.53
N ARG A 66 2.51 2.97 7.07
CA ARG A 66 3.69 2.65 7.89
C ARG A 66 4.90 2.26 7.06
N ILE A 67 4.69 1.59 5.91
CA ILE A 67 5.78 1.21 4.99
C ILE A 67 6.30 2.43 4.22
N ILE A 68 5.40 3.30 3.74
CA ILE A 68 5.74 4.54 3.04
C ILE A 68 5.05 5.70 3.76
N PRO A 69 5.66 6.21 4.85
CA PRO A 69 5.10 7.32 5.62
C PRO A 69 5.09 8.61 4.79
N GLY A 70 4.14 9.49 5.12
CA GLY A 70 4.15 10.86 4.65
C GLY A 70 5.02 11.71 5.58
N ASP A 71 6.18 12.13 5.09
CA ASP A 71 7.08 13.07 5.77
C ASP A 71 7.20 14.35 4.91
N ASP A 72 8.42 14.78 4.55
CA ASP A 72 8.67 15.91 3.66
C ASP A 72 8.14 15.70 2.22
N THR A 73 7.81 14.47 1.87
CA THR A 73 7.20 14.09 0.58
C THR A 73 5.91 13.29 0.80
N PRO A 74 4.95 13.34 -0.14
CA PRO A 74 3.72 12.55 -0.07
C PRO A 74 3.99 11.06 0.19
N GLY A 75 3.29 10.48 1.17
CA GLY A 75 3.37 9.07 1.53
C GLY A 75 2.35 8.21 0.77
N ALA A 76 2.18 6.95 1.19
CA ALA A 76 1.26 6.01 0.55
C ALA A 76 -0.19 6.54 0.51
N LYS A 77 -0.63 7.18 1.60
CA LYS A 77 -1.98 7.74 1.70
C LYS A 77 -2.20 8.87 0.70
N GLU A 78 -1.29 9.84 0.65
CA GLU A 78 -1.38 10.97 -0.28
C GLU A 78 -1.23 10.53 -1.74
N ALA A 79 -0.47 9.45 -1.99
CA ALA A 79 -0.32 8.85 -3.32
C ALA A 79 -1.54 8.01 -3.76
N GLY A 80 -2.50 7.74 -2.88
CA GLY A 80 -3.67 6.91 -3.20
C GLY A 80 -3.34 5.43 -3.38
N VAL A 81 -2.31 4.92 -2.70
CA VAL A 81 -1.87 3.52 -2.82
C VAL A 81 -3.02 2.53 -2.57
N ILE A 82 -3.97 2.86 -1.69
CA ILE A 82 -5.10 1.97 -1.44
C ILE A 82 -5.98 1.75 -2.67
N TYR A 83 -6.15 2.76 -3.52
CA TYR A 83 -6.86 2.62 -4.80
C TYR A 83 -6.04 1.84 -5.83
N PHE A 84 -4.70 1.86 -5.74
CA PHE A 84 -3.88 0.98 -6.54
C PHE A 84 -4.06 -0.48 -6.11
N ILE A 85 -4.06 -0.75 -4.80
CA ILE A 85 -4.32 -2.11 -4.26
C ILE A 85 -5.70 -2.58 -4.72
N ASP A 86 -6.74 -1.77 -4.55
CA ASP A 86 -8.11 -2.11 -4.92
C ASP A 86 -8.29 -2.44 -6.42
N ASN A 87 -7.62 -1.69 -7.31
CA ASN A 87 -7.78 -1.85 -8.75
C ASN A 87 -6.80 -2.87 -9.38
N VAL A 88 -5.55 -2.92 -8.92
CA VAL A 88 -4.49 -3.75 -9.54
C VAL A 88 -4.32 -5.07 -8.82
N VAL A 89 -4.31 -5.05 -7.49
CA VAL A 89 -4.21 -6.28 -6.71
C VAL A 89 -5.58 -6.95 -6.59
N GLY A 90 -6.65 -6.16 -6.50
CA GLY A 90 -8.01 -6.67 -6.48
C GLY A 90 -8.41 -7.47 -7.72
N SER A 91 -7.78 -7.21 -8.89
CA SER A 91 -8.01 -8.00 -10.10
C SER A 91 -7.27 -9.35 -10.12
N GLU A 92 -6.38 -9.61 -9.16
CA GLU A 92 -5.47 -10.75 -9.14
C GLU A 92 -5.72 -11.59 -7.88
N GLN A 93 -6.63 -12.56 -8.02
CA GLN A 93 -7.26 -13.27 -6.91
C GLN A 93 -6.24 -13.96 -5.98
N ASP A 94 -5.19 -14.55 -6.52
CA ASP A 94 -4.16 -15.24 -5.73
C ASP A 94 -3.38 -14.24 -4.87
N THR A 95 -3.04 -13.08 -5.43
CA THR A 95 -2.32 -12.02 -4.72
C THR A 95 -3.21 -11.39 -3.64
N LEU A 96 -4.48 -11.15 -3.95
CA LEU A 96 -5.44 -10.63 -2.98
C LEU A 96 -5.67 -11.59 -1.81
N SER A 97 -5.72 -12.89 -2.08
CA SER A 97 -5.88 -13.93 -1.04
C SER A 97 -4.68 -13.95 -0.10
N LEU A 98 -3.46 -13.90 -0.64
CA LEU A 98 -2.23 -13.80 0.16
C LEU A 98 -2.20 -12.54 1.05
N LEU A 99 -2.66 -11.39 0.53
CA LEU A 99 -2.75 -10.17 1.34
C LEU A 99 -3.77 -10.29 2.47
N ARG A 100 -4.91 -10.96 2.24
CA ARG A 100 -5.92 -11.19 3.27
C ARG A 100 -5.43 -12.14 4.35
N GLU A 101 -4.74 -13.21 3.98
CA GLU A 101 -4.11 -14.13 4.95
C GLU A 101 -3.11 -13.38 5.85
N GLY A 102 -2.24 -12.55 5.26
CA GLY A 102 -1.31 -11.73 6.03
C GLY A 102 -2.01 -10.70 6.93
N LEU A 103 -3.13 -10.13 6.47
CA LEU A 103 -3.95 -9.24 7.30
C LEU A 103 -4.57 -9.99 8.48
N GLU A 104 -5.12 -11.19 8.28
CA GLU A 104 -5.69 -12.00 9.37
C GLU A 104 -4.64 -12.34 10.44
N GLU A 105 -3.43 -12.69 10.03
CA GLU A 105 -2.33 -12.93 10.97
C GLU A 105 -1.99 -11.66 11.78
N LEU A 106 -1.91 -10.51 11.10
CA LEU A 106 -1.65 -9.22 11.76
C LEU A 106 -2.77 -8.85 12.74
N GLN A 107 -4.02 -9.07 12.38
CA GLN A 107 -5.19 -8.81 13.24
C GLN A 107 -5.22 -9.75 14.45
N SER A 108 -4.79 -11.01 14.29
CA SER A 108 -4.61 -11.95 15.40
C SER A 108 -3.53 -11.46 16.37
N ARG A 109 -2.36 -11.04 15.86
CA ARG A 109 -1.28 -10.46 16.69
C ARG A 109 -1.74 -9.18 17.40
N SER A 110 -2.44 -8.30 16.69
CA SER A 110 -3.04 -7.08 17.25
C SER A 110 -4.01 -7.40 18.40
N SER A 111 -4.87 -8.41 18.21
CA SER A 111 -5.82 -8.85 19.23
C SER A 111 -5.11 -9.34 20.48
N ASN A 112 -4.07 -10.15 20.30
CA ASN A 112 -3.30 -10.73 21.41
C ASN A 112 -2.50 -9.68 22.19
N LEU A 113 -1.89 -8.69 21.51
CA LEU A 113 -1.00 -7.72 22.16
C LEU A 113 -1.72 -6.45 22.64
N HIS A 114 -2.82 -6.07 22.00
CA HIS A 114 -3.48 -4.79 22.23
C HIS A 114 -4.99 -4.89 22.47
N GLY A 115 -5.56 -6.10 22.49
CA GLY A 115 -6.97 -6.33 22.81
C GLY A 115 -7.95 -5.93 21.72
N THR A 116 -7.47 -5.68 20.50
CA THR A 116 -8.32 -5.34 19.34
C THR A 116 -7.78 -5.97 18.06
N ALA A 117 -8.68 -6.48 17.21
CA ALA A 117 -8.31 -6.98 15.89
C ALA A 117 -8.08 -5.85 14.88
N SER A 118 -8.57 -4.64 15.15
CA SER A 118 -8.47 -3.52 14.21
C SER A 118 -7.10 -2.86 14.27
N PHE A 119 -6.17 -3.29 13.41
CA PHE A 119 -4.83 -2.73 13.34
C PHE A 119 -4.85 -1.24 12.99
N TYR A 120 -5.73 -0.81 12.07
CA TYR A 120 -5.87 0.60 11.69
C TYR A 120 -6.28 1.53 12.85
N ASN A 121 -6.85 1.00 13.94
CA ASN A 121 -7.24 1.78 15.13
C ASN A 121 -6.11 1.90 16.17
N LEU A 122 -5.00 1.19 16.00
CA LEU A 122 -3.85 1.26 16.89
C LEU A 122 -3.09 2.59 16.70
N SER A 123 -2.36 3.00 17.73
CA SER A 123 -1.43 4.13 17.60
C SER A 123 -0.28 3.79 16.63
N PRO A 124 0.35 4.78 15.99
CA PRO A 124 1.45 4.53 15.05
C PRO A 124 2.59 3.69 15.66
N THR A 125 2.94 3.93 16.93
CA THR A 125 3.97 3.16 17.63
C THR A 125 3.59 1.69 17.84
N GLN A 126 2.31 1.41 18.11
CA GLN A 126 1.80 0.04 18.22
C GLN A 126 1.75 -0.65 16.85
N GLN A 127 1.35 0.08 15.81
CA GLN A 127 1.37 -0.41 14.43
C GLN A 127 2.78 -0.79 13.99
N ASP A 128 3.76 0.08 14.25
CA ASP A 128 5.18 -0.19 13.93
C ASP A 128 5.69 -1.45 14.63
N GLY A 129 5.36 -1.64 15.91
CA GLY A 129 5.78 -2.83 16.67
C GLY A 129 5.17 -4.15 16.18
N LEU A 130 4.09 -4.10 15.40
CA LEU A 130 3.47 -5.27 14.79
C LEU A 130 4.00 -5.57 13.38
N LEU A 131 4.61 -4.60 12.70
CA LEU A 131 5.13 -4.73 11.33
C LEU A 131 6.63 -5.10 11.26
N THR A 132 7.28 -5.23 12.42
CA THR A 132 8.63 -5.80 12.59
C THR A 132 8.58 -7.28 12.94
#